data_AF-A0A8T5F556-F1
#
_entry.id   AF-A0A8T5F556-F1
#
_cell.length_a   1.000
_cell.length_b   1.000
_cell.length_c   1.000
_cell.angle_alpha   90.00
_cell.angle_beta   90.00
_cell.angle_gamma   90.00
#
_symmetry.space_group_name_H-M   'P 1'
#
loop_
_entity.id
_entity.type
_entity.pdbx_description
1 polymer ?
#
loop_
_entity_poly.entity_id
_entity_poly.type
_entity_poly.pdbx_seq_one_letter_code
_entity_poly.pdbx_strand_id
1 'polypeptide(L)'
;MIIEGLITFLGLIIGLFIGKYTKGEIKSGKKYFSFSYRIVLFFLFLISLYFAWYANIFHFLLAFVAGMIFSIGIKNIYFYLGLLFVLSFWGNETFFFIVATLIFIFGIIHGGLIIEKFSRVKNIRNKIINSLILFAIPFILIYFKDFALNTSYILFAFISGAIFLKFIKKLNL
;
A
#
# COMPACT_ATOMS: atom_id res chain seq x y z
N MET A 1 -5.81 14.77 -8.41
CA MET A 1 -5.18 13.43 -8.26
C MET A 1 -3.68 13.44 -7.92
N ILE A 2 -2.81 14.16 -8.63
CA ILE A 2 -1.35 14.14 -8.35
C ILE A 2 -1.06 14.70 -6.96
N ILE A 3 -1.70 15.80 -6.57
CA ILE A 3 -1.51 16.45 -5.26
C ILE A 3 -1.94 15.51 -4.14
N GLU A 4 -3.09 14.86 -4.28
CA GLU A 4 -3.66 13.89 -3.35
C GLU A 4 -2.73 12.67 -3.23
N GLY A 5 -2.17 12.20 -4.35
CA GLY A 5 -1.16 11.14 -4.36
C GLY A 5 0.11 11.54 -3.60
N LEU A 6 0.57 12.78 -3.78
CA LEU A 6 1.70 13.32 -3.01
C LEU A 6 1.36 13.43 -1.52
N ILE A 7 0.17 13.91 -1.17
CA ILE A 7 -0.31 13.99 0.23
C ILE A 7 -0.36 12.59 0.85
N THR A 8 -0.93 11.61 0.14
CA THR A 8 -0.98 10.23 0.60
C THR A 8 0.42 9.65 0.82
N PHE A 9 1.37 9.94 -0.08
CA PHE A 9 2.76 9.49 0.07
C PHE A 9 3.52 10.22 1.19
N LEU A 10 3.17 11.48 1.48
CA LEU A 10 3.80 12.27 2.57
C LEU A 10 3.67 11.58 3.92
N GLY A 11 2.67 10.72 4.13
CA GLY A 11 2.57 9.90 5.33
C GLY A 11 3.85 9.10 5.63
N LEU A 12 4.51 8.55 4.60
CA LEU A 12 5.80 7.88 4.76
C LEU A 12 6.89 8.82 5.26
N ILE A 13 6.99 10.01 4.68
CA ILE A 13 8.00 11.01 5.03
C ILE A 13 7.78 11.51 6.46
N ILE A 14 6.53 11.79 6.83
CA ILE A 14 6.14 12.17 8.19
C ILE A 14 6.45 11.05 9.18
N GLY A 15 6.14 9.80 8.84
CA GLY A 15 6.46 8.63 9.66
C GLY A 15 7.96 8.49 9.93
N LEU A 16 8.79 8.71 8.91
CA LEU A 16 10.25 8.72 9.05
C LEU A 16 10.73 9.86 9.94
N PHE A 17 10.15 11.05 9.79
CA PHE A 17 10.48 12.21 10.62
C PHE A 17 10.15 11.93 12.08
N ILE A 18 8.92 11.49 12.38
CA ILE A 18 8.50 11.11 13.73
C ILE A 18 9.44 10.04 14.30
N GLY A 19 9.67 8.96 13.54
CA GLY A 19 10.50 7.86 14.02
C GLY A 19 11.96 8.21 14.28
N LYS A 20 12.48 9.28 13.65
CA LYS A 20 13.81 9.81 13.95
C LYS A 20 13.89 10.38 15.37
N TYR A 21 12.85 11.07 15.83
CA TYR A 21 12.81 11.69 17.16
C TYR A 21 12.32 10.74 18.25
N THR A 22 11.46 9.77 17.92
CA THR A 22 10.87 8.83 18.89
C THR A 22 11.46 7.41 18.81
N LYS A 23 12.70 7.27 18.34
CA LYS A 23 13.32 5.95 18.10
C LYS A 23 13.31 5.02 19.33
N GLY A 24 13.51 5.58 20.53
CA GLY A 24 13.45 4.81 21.79
C GLY A 24 12.05 4.25 22.07
N GLU A 25 11.03 5.09 21.88
CA GLU A 25 9.62 4.73 22.06
C GLU A 25 9.17 3.70 21.03
N ILE A 26 9.54 3.85 19.76
CA ILE A 26 9.23 2.88 18.70
C ILE A 26 9.87 1.52 18.99
N LYS A 27 11.10 1.51 19.52
CA LYS A 27 11.79 0.26 19.89
C LYS A 27 11.07 -0.47 21.02
N SER A 28 10.68 0.25 22.07
CA SER A 28 9.90 -0.31 23.19
C SER A 28 8.49 -0.75 22.74
N GLY A 29 7.83 0.09 21.94
CA GLY A 29 6.47 -0.11 21.43
C GLY A 29 6.36 -0.93 20.15
N LYS A 30 7.42 -1.61 19.71
CA LYS A 30 7.51 -2.27 18.39
C LYS A 30 6.35 -3.23 18.12
N LYS A 31 5.88 -3.95 19.15
CA LYS A 31 4.73 -4.86 19.06
C LYS A 31 3.45 -4.11 18.65
N TYR A 32 3.21 -2.94 19.23
CA TYR A 32 2.04 -2.11 18.93
C TYR A 32 2.13 -1.51 17.53
N PHE A 33 3.28 -0.94 17.14
CA PHE A 33 3.47 -0.45 15.75
C PHE A 33 3.29 -1.56 14.72
N SER A 34 3.83 -2.75 14.99
CA SER A 34 3.64 -3.92 14.13
C SER A 34 2.18 -4.38 14.07
N PHE A 35 1.43 -4.24 15.16
CA PHE A 35 0.01 -4.58 15.21
C PHE A 35 -0.83 -3.56 14.46
N SER A 36 -0.61 -2.26 14.68
CA SER A 36 -1.25 -1.17 13.93
C SER A 36 -0.97 -1.27 12.44
N TYR A 37 0.25 -1.60 12.03
CA TYR A 37 0.60 -1.87 10.64
C TYR A 37 -0.29 -2.96 10.02
N ARG A 38 -0.49 -4.07 10.74
CA ARG A 38 -1.34 -5.18 10.29
C ARG A 38 -2.81 -4.81 10.25
N ILE A 39 -3.30 -4.04 11.21
CA ILE A 39 -4.69 -3.54 11.21
C ILE A 39 -4.94 -2.69 9.97
N VAL A 40 -4.07 -1.72 9.68
CA VAL A 40 -4.28 -0.85 8.51
C VAL A 40 -4.21 -1.63 7.21
N LEU A 41 -3.26 -2.56 7.08
CA LEU A 41 -3.22 -3.47 5.92
C LEU A 41 -4.47 -4.35 5.82
N PHE A 42 -5.00 -4.82 6.94
CA PHE A 42 -6.21 -5.62 6.97
C PHE A 42 -7.41 -4.81 6.49
N PHE A 43 -7.55 -3.56 6.92
CA PHE A 43 -8.60 -2.67 6.40
C PHE A 43 -8.44 -2.40 4.91
N LEU A 44 -7.22 -2.11 4.43
CA LEU A 44 -6.95 -1.94 3.01
C LEU A 44 -7.28 -3.21 2.20
N PHE A 45 -7.01 -4.39 2.77
CA PHE A 45 -7.38 -5.69 2.20
C PHE A 45 -8.89 -5.88 2.12
N LEU A 46 -9.63 -5.64 3.21
CA LEU A 46 -11.09 -5.76 3.21
C LEU A 46 -11.74 -4.81 2.21
N ILE A 47 -11.22 -3.59 2.16
CA ILE A 47 -11.61 -2.57 1.20
C ILE A 47 -11.39 -3.06 -0.23
N SER A 48 -10.19 -3.54 -0.58
CA SER A 48 -9.93 -4.02 -1.94
C SER A 48 -10.79 -5.26 -2.26
N LEU A 49 -11.03 -6.12 -1.28
CA LEU A 49 -11.84 -7.33 -1.42
C LEU A 49 -13.31 -7.01 -1.71
N TYR A 50 -13.86 -5.97 -1.06
CA TYR A 50 -15.22 -5.51 -1.28
C TYR A 50 -15.49 -5.16 -2.75
N PHE A 51 -14.57 -4.44 -3.40
CA PHE A 51 -14.70 -4.12 -4.83
C PHE A 51 -14.44 -5.34 -5.73
N ALA A 52 -13.52 -6.20 -5.32
CA ALA A 52 -13.21 -7.42 -6.05
C ALA A 52 -14.38 -8.41 -6.10
N TRP A 53 -15.32 -8.35 -5.14
CA TRP A 53 -16.48 -9.24 -5.06
C TRP A 53 -17.38 -9.21 -6.31
N TYR A 54 -17.39 -8.08 -7.03
CA TYR A 54 -18.19 -7.93 -8.25
C TYR A 54 -17.56 -8.61 -9.48
N ALA A 55 -16.33 -9.12 -9.38
CA ALA A 55 -15.74 -9.93 -10.43
C ALA A 55 -16.39 -11.32 -10.51
N ASN A 56 -16.47 -11.87 -11.72
CA ASN A 56 -16.82 -13.28 -11.91
C ASN A 56 -15.87 -14.17 -11.08
N ILE A 57 -16.41 -15.17 -10.37
CA ILE A 57 -15.67 -15.97 -9.36
C ILE A 57 -14.36 -16.57 -9.88
N PHE A 58 -14.33 -17.05 -11.14
CA PHE A 58 -13.14 -17.61 -11.73
C PHE A 58 -12.06 -16.54 -11.98
N HIS A 59 -12.48 -15.37 -12.48
CA HIS A 59 -11.59 -14.23 -12.69
C HIS A 59 -11.07 -13.67 -11.36
N PHE A 60 -11.93 -13.62 -10.35
CA PHE A 60 -11.57 -13.22 -8.99
C PHE A 60 -10.47 -14.13 -8.43
N LEU A 61 -10.68 -15.45 -8.40
CA LEU A 61 -9.72 -16.40 -7.84
C LEU A 61 -8.39 -16.38 -8.59
N LEU A 62 -8.44 -16.35 -9.93
CA LEU A 62 -7.24 -16.32 -10.76
C LEU A 62 -6.44 -15.03 -10.53
N ALA A 63 -7.10 -13.88 -10.54
CA ALA A 63 -6.44 -12.60 -10.29
C ALA A 63 -5.90 -12.51 -8.85
N PHE A 64 -6.64 -12.99 -7.85
CA PHE A 64 -6.20 -13.03 -6.46
C PHE A 64 -4.92 -13.85 -6.30
N VAL A 65 -4.89 -15.07 -6.84
CA VAL A 65 -3.69 -15.93 -6.83
C VAL A 65 -2.54 -15.29 -7.61
N ALA A 66 -2.81 -14.70 -8.78
CA ALA A 66 -1.81 -13.97 -9.54
C ALA A 66 -1.21 -12.81 -8.73
N GLY A 67 -2.04 -12.06 -8.00
CA GLY A 67 -1.61 -11.00 -7.09
C GLY A 67 -0.70 -11.50 -5.97
N MET A 68 -1.06 -12.63 -5.35
CA MET A 68 -0.21 -13.29 -4.36
C MET A 68 1.16 -13.63 -4.95
N ILE A 69 1.20 -14.30 -6.10
CA ILE A 69 2.45 -14.70 -6.78
C ILE A 69 3.29 -13.47 -7.14
N PHE A 70 2.67 -12.44 -7.72
CA PHE A 70 3.37 -11.23 -8.14
C PHE A 70 3.98 -10.48 -6.96
N SER A 71 3.33 -10.52 -5.79
CA SER A 71 3.84 -9.94 -4.54
C SER A 71 5.09 -10.61 -3.97
N ILE A 72 5.46 -11.78 -4.48
CA ILE A 72 6.76 -12.42 -4.26
C ILE A 72 7.86 -11.69 -5.06
N GLY A 73 7.58 -11.34 -6.32
CA GLY A 73 8.50 -10.62 -7.21
C GLY A 73 8.65 -9.15 -6.83
N ILE A 74 7.56 -8.38 -6.83
CA ILE A 74 7.59 -6.98 -6.40
C ILE A 74 7.40 -6.92 -4.88
N LYS A 75 8.54 -6.81 -4.18
CA LYS A 75 8.57 -6.85 -2.71
C LYS A 75 8.00 -5.59 -2.06
N ASN A 76 8.04 -4.44 -2.72
CA ASN A 76 7.59 -3.18 -2.13
C ASN A 76 6.05 -3.06 -2.14
N ILE A 77 5.46 -2.91 -0.97
CA ILE A 77 4.01 -2.75 -0.79
C ILE A 77 3.45 -1.50 -1.47
N TYR A 78 4.25 -0.43 -1.59
CA TYR A 78 3.80 0.84 -2.18
C TYR A 78 3.36 0.72 -3.64
N PHE A 79 3.86 -0.26 -4.39
CA PHE A 79 3.35 -0.56 -5.72
C PHE A 79 1.85 -0.91 -5.70
N TYR A 80 1.45 -1.81 -4.81
CA TYR A 80 0.06 -2.24 -4.66
C TYR A 80 -0.82 -1.15 -4.06
N LEU A 81 -0.28 -0.33 -3.15
CA LEU A 81 -0.99 0.82 -2.60
C LEU A 81 -1.21 1.91 -3.67
N GLY A 82 -0.24 2.14 -4.56
CA GLY A 82 -0.40 3.05 -5.69
C GLY A 82 -1.46 2.56 -6.67
N LEU A 83 -1.47 1.26 -7.00
CA LEU A 83 -2.55 0.66 -7.79
C LEU A 83 -3.91 0.84 -7.13
N LEU A 84 -4.01 0.55 -5.82
CA LEU A 84 -5.26 0.70 -5.07
C LEU A 84 -5.76 2.15 -5.07
N PHE A 85 -4.84 3.11 -4.92
CA PHE A 85 -5.12 4.53 -4.94
C PHE A 85 -5.66 5.01 -6.30
N VAL A 86 -5.05 4.57 -7.41
CA VAL A 86 -5.50 4.95 -8.76
C VAL A 86 -6.86 4.33 -9.08
N LEU A 87 -7.09 3.07 -8.71
CA LEU A 87 -8.39 2.42 -8.93
C LEU A 87 -9.50 3.01 -8.04
N SER A 88 -9.18 3.35 -6.78
CA SER A 88 -10.16 3.95 -5.88
C SER A 88 -10.63 5.31 -6.37
N PHE A 89 -9.71 6.10 -6.97
CA PHE A 89 -10.02 7.40 -7.57
C PHE A 89 -11.10 7.31 -8.65
N TRP A 90 -11.12 6.25 -9.44
CA TRP A 90 -12.12 6.08 -10.49
C TRP A 90 -13.43 5.42 -10.03
N GLY A 91 -13.39 4.66 -8.93
CA GLY A 91 -14.54 3.91 -8.45
C GLY A 91 -15.58 4.79 -7.75
N ASN A 92 -15.16 5.50 -6.70
CA ASN A 92 -16.06 6.32 -5.88
C ASN A 92 -15.25 7.34 -5.05
N GLU A 93 -15.68 8.60 -5.01
CA GLU A 93 -14.95 9.68 -4.31
C GLU A 93 -14.81 9.45 -2.80
N THR A 94 -15.90 9.08 -2.11
CA THR A 94 -15.86 8.79 -0.67
C THR A 94 -14.88 7.66 -0.37
N PHE A 95 -14.90 6.63 -1.19
CA PHE A 95 -13.99 5.49 -1.07
C PHE A 95 -12.53 5.89 -1.32
N PHE A 96 -12.30 6.73 -2.33
CA PHE A 96 -10.98 7.27 -2.64
C PHE A 96 -10.37 7.96 -1.42
N PHE A 97 -11.11 8.83 -0.73
CA PHE A 97 -10.62 9.52 0.47
C PHE A 97 -10.30 8.55 1.62
N ILE A 98 -11.12 7.52 1.82
CA ILE A 98 -10.86 6.49 2.84
C ILE A 98 -9.55 5.75 2.52
N VAL A 99 -9.38 5.30 1.26
CA VAL A 99 -8.14 4.62 0.81
C VAL A 99 -6.92 5.53 0.96
N ALA A 100 -7.02 6.78 0.49
CA ALA A 100 -5.94 7.77 0.59
C ALA A 100 -5.52 8.01 2.05
N THR A 101 -6.50 8.12 2.95
CA THR A 101 -6.27 8.31 4.39
C THR A 101 -5.62 7.07 5.02
N LEU A 102 -6.10 5.86 4.70
CA LEU A 102 -5.51 4.63 5.20
C LEU A 102 -4.09 4.42 4.69
N ILE A 103 -3.80 4.72 3.43
CA ILE A 103 -2.43 4.66 2.89
C ILE A 103 -1.53 5.71 3.56
N PHE A 104 -2.06 6.89 3.87
CA PHE A 104 -1.32 7.91 4.62
C PHE A 104 -0.96 7.43 6.04
N ILE A 105 -1.94 6.91 6.79
CA ILE A 105 -1.73 6.33 8.13
C ILE A 105 -0.75 5.15 8.06
N PHE A 106 -0.92 4.28 7.07
CA PHE A 106 0.02 3.20 6.79
C PHE A 106 1.45 3.74 6.59
N GLY A 107 1.58 4.82 5.82
CA GLY A 107 2.85 5.50 5.60
C GLY A 107 3.50 5.96 6.89
N ILE A 108 2.75 6.57 7.81
CA ILE A 108 3.27 7.03 9.10
C ILE A 108 3.85 5.85 9.89
N ILE A 109 3.08 4.78 10.02
CA ILE A 109 3.49 3.58 10.77
C ILE A 109 4.71 2.93 10.11
N HIS A 110 4.67 2.74 8.79
CA HIS A 110 5.73 2.08 8.04
C HIS A 110 7.04 2.90 8.05
N GLY A 111 6.94 4.23 7.95
CA GLY A 111 8.09 5.14 8.07
C GLY A 111 8.78 5.03 9.43
N GLY A 112 8.01 5.02 10.51
CA GLY A 112 8.57 4.84 11.85
C GLY A 112 9.32 3.50 12.00
N LEU A 113 8.75 2.42 11.48
CA LEU A 113 9.36 1.09 11.50
C LEU A 113 10.64 0.99 10.63
N ILE A 114 10.75 1.76 9.54
CA ILE A 114 11.96 1.82 8.70
C ILE A 114 13.13 2.42 9.50
N ILE A 115 12.91 3.49 10.28
CA ILE A 115 13.95 4.13 11.09
C ILE A 115 14.46 3.19 12.20
N GLU A 116 13.57 2.40 12.80
CA GLU A 116 13.96 1.43 13.83
C GLU A 116 14.87 0.35 13.25
N LYS A 117 14.55 -0.18 12.07
CA LYS A 117 15.29 -1.28 11.46
C LYS A 117 16.59 -0.85 10.80
N PHE A 118 16.62 0.30 10.13
CA PHE A 118 17.79 0.75 9.37
C PHE A 118 18.55 1.84 10.12
N SER A 119 19.80 1.58 10.45
CA SER A 119 20.69 2.57 11.08
C SER A 119 21.40 3.48 10.07
N ARG A 120 21.56 3.04 8.82
CA ARG A 120 22.31 3.76 7.78
C ARG A 120 21.40 4.61 6.90
N VAL A 121 21.69 5.92 6.81
CA VAL A 121 20.95 6.92 6.02
C VAL A 121 20.82 6.51 4.54
N LYS A 122 21.87 5.94 3.94
CA LYS A 122 21.86 5.49 2.53
C LYS A 122 20.78 4.44 2.26
N ASN A 123 20.56 3.51 3.19
CA ASN A 123 19.55 2.46 3.03
C ASN A 123 18.14 3.03 3.15
N ILE A 124 17.94 3.99 4.06
CA ILE A 124 16.66 4.70 4.23
C ILE A 124 16.32 5.45 2.94
N ARG A 125 17.26 6.25 2.41
CA ARG A 125 17.07 7.02 1.16
C ARG A 125 16.69 6.13 0.00
N ASN A 126 17.43 5.04 -0.24
CA ASN A 126 17.13 4.09 -1.32
C ASN A 126 15.72 3.51 -1.18
N LYS A 127 15.30 3.19 0.06
CA LYS A 127 13.98 2.62 0.31
C LYS A 127 12.84 3.63 0.08
N ILE A 128 13.06 4.91 0.40
CA ILE A 128 12.11 5.99 0.10
C ILE A 128 11.98 6.17 -1.40
N ILE A 129 13.10 6.31 -2.11
CA ILE A 129 13.11 6.51 -3.57
C ILE A 129 12.42 5.34 -4.27
N ASN A 130 12.77 4.10 -3.91
CA ASN A 130 12.14 2.92 -4.47
C ASN A 130 10.63 2.87 -4.17
N SER A 131 10.21 3.30 -2.97
CA SER A 131 8.78 3.38 -2.62
C SER A 131 8.05 4.45 -3.41
N LEU A 132 8.68 5.62 -3.62
CA LEU A 132 8.12 6.72 -4.40
C LEU A 132 7.93 6.31 -5.85
N ILE A 133 8.98 5.75 -6.48
CA ILE A 133 8.93 5.28 -7.87
C ILE A 133 7.84 4.20 -8.02
N LEU A 134 7.82 3.21 -7.13
CA LEU A 134 6.84 2.13 -7.20
C LEU A 134 5.41 2.58 -6.91
N PHE A 135 5.21 3.58 -6.05
CA PHE A 135 3.90 4.19 -5.83
C PHE A 135 3.43 5.01 -7.03
N ALA A 136 4.36 5.66 -7.74
CA ALA A 136 4.07 6.49 -8.90
C ALA A 136 3.86 5.69 -10.20
N ILE A 137 4.50 4.53 -10.38
CA ILE A 137 4.33 3.69 -11.59
C ILE A 137 2.85 3.42 -11.93
N PRO A 138 1.99 3.03 -10.98
CA PRO A 138 0.55 2.85 -11.22
C PRO A 138 -0.19 4.05 -11.82
N PHE A 139 0.34 5.27 -11.66
CA PHE A 139 -0.27 6.48 -12.24
C PHE A 139 -0.21 6.46 -13.77
N ILE A 140 0.64 5.64 -14.40
CA ILE A 140 0.62 5.45 -15.85
C ILE A 140 -0.75 4.91 -16.32
N LEU A 141 -1.46 4.15 -15.47
CA LEU A 141 -2.81 3.66 -15.80
C LEU A 141 -3.81 4.79 -16.04
N ILE A 142 -3.55 6.00 -15.53
CA ILE A 142 -4.43 7.16 -15.73
C ILE A 142 -4.71 7.41 -17.22
N TYR A 143 -3.71 7.18 -18.07
CA TYR A 143 -3.81 7.34 -19.53
C TYR A 143 -4.58 6.21 -20.23
N PHE A 144 -4.89 5.11 -19.52
CA PHE A 144 -5.59 3.93 -20.02
C PHE A 144 -6.90 3.70 -19.26
N LYS A 145 -7.61 4.78 -18.92
CA LYS A 145 -8.81 4.76 -18.07
C LYS A 145 -9.85 3.74 -18.52
N ASP A 146 -10.22 3.72 -19.80
CA ASP A 146 -11.31 2.85 -20.28
C ASP A 146 -10.97 1.37 -20.13
N PHE A 147 -9.72 1.00 -20.44
CA PHE A 147 -9.22 -0.35 -20.23
C PHE A 147 -9.22 -0.73 -18.73
N ALA A 148 -8.76 0.19 -17.88
CA ALA A 148 -8.65 -0.07 -16.45
C ALA A 148 -10.02 -0.11 -15.75
N LEU A 149 -11.00 0.67 -16.20
CA LEU A 149 -12.38 0.62 -15.69
C LEU A 149 -13.05 -0.71 -16.03
N ASN A 150 -12.92 -1.17 -17.27
CA ASN A 150 -13.49 -2.45 -17.72
C ASN A 150 -12.90 -3.66 -16.98
N THR A 151 -11.67 -3.54 -16.46
CA THR A 151 -10.97 -4.60 -15.72
C THR A 151 -10.84 -4.31 -14.23
N SER A 152 -11.49 -3.26 -13.72
CA SER A 152 -11.28 -2.73 -12.37
C SER A 152 -11.49 -3.76 -11.27
N TYR A 153 -12.59 -4.53 -11.31
CA TYR A 153 -12.86 -5.57 -10.31
C TYR A 153 -11.80 -6.69 -10.30
N ILE A 154 -11.26 -7.04 -11.47
CA ILE A 154 -10.17 -8.02 -11.60
C ILE A 154 -8.88 -7.46 -10.99
N LEU A 155 -8.59 -6.18 -11.25
CA LEU A 155 -7.43 -5.50 -10.66
C LEU A 155 -7.56 -5.36 -9.13
N PHE A 156 -8.75 -5.09 -8.60
CA PHE A 156 -9.01 -5.12 -7.16
C PHE A 156 -8.78 -6.51 -6.55
N ALA A 157 -9.18 -7.59 -7.24
CA ALA A 157 -8.90 -8.97 -6.81
C ALA A 157 -7.39 -9.24 -6.76
N PHE A 158 -6.66 -8.81 -7.79
CA PHE A 158 -5.19 -8.88 -7.85
C PHE A 158 -4.53 -8.13 -6.69
N ILE A 159 -4.94 -6.89 -6.43
CA ILE A 159 -4.41 -6.10 -5.32
C ILE A 159 -4.73 -6.76 -3.97
N SER A 160 -5.94 -7.28 -3.81
CA SER A 160 -6.36 -7.98 -2.58
C SER A 160 -5.46 -9.17 -2.29
N GLY A 161 -5.17 -10.00 -3.29
CA GLY A 161 -4.25 -11.13 -3.14
C GLY A 161 -2.83 -10.70 -2.79
N ALA A 162 -2.34 -9.63 -3.41
CA ALA A 162 -1.02 -9.08 -3.10
C ALA A 162 -0.94 -8.53 -1.66
N ILE A 163 -1.93 -7.77 -1.21
CA ILE A 163 -2.00 -7.22 0.15
C ILE A 163 -2.15 -8.34 1.17
N PHE A 164 -2.99 -9.35 0.88
CA PHE A 164 -3.18 -10.52 1.75
C PHE A 164 -1.87 -11.27 2.00
N LEU A 165 -1.06 -11.52 0.95
CA LEU A 165 0.23 -12.18 1.15
C LEU A 165 1.19 -11.32 1.98
N LYS A 166 1.13 -10.00 1.84
CA LYS A 166 1.94 -9.06 2.65
C LYS A 166 1.48 -8.99 4.11
N PHE A 167 0.18 -9.17 4.35
CA PHE A 167 -0.41 -9.24 5.68
C PHE A 167 0.03 -10.53 6.41
N ILE A 168 0.02 -11.69 5.73
CA ILE A 168 0.41 -12.98 6.33
C ILE A 168 1.93 -13.08 6.50
N LYS A 169 2.71 -12.61 5.52
CA LYS A 169 4.17 -12.68 5.62
C LYS A 169 4.67 -11.90 6.84
N LYS A 170 5.66 -12.48 7.54
CA LYS A 170 6.38 -11.77 8.59
C LYS A 170 6.92 -10.45 8.02
N LEU A 171 6.78 -9.38 8.80
CA LEU A 171 7.19 -8.02 8.46
C LEU A 171 8.69 -7.98 8.09
N ASN A 172 8.96 -8.14 6.81
CA ASN A 172 10.28 -8.00 6.21
C ASN A 172 10.41 -6.56 5.69
N LEU A 173 10.61 -5.63 6.62
CA LEU A 173 10.97 -4.25 6.32
C LEU A 173 12.30 -4.18 5.57
#